data_AF-A0A354EG63-F1
#
_entry.id   AF-A0A354EG63-F1
#
_cell.length_a   1.000
_cell.length_b   1.000
_cell.length_c   1.000
_cell.angle_alpha   90.00
_cell.angle_beta   90.00
_cell.angle_gamma   90.00
#
_symmetry.space_group_name_H-M   'P 1'
#
loop_
_entity.id
_entity.type
_entity.pdbx_description
1 polymer ?
#
loop_
_entity_poly.entity_id
_entity_poly.type
_entity_poly.pdbx_seq_one_letter_code
_entity_poly.pdbx_strand_id
1 'polypeptide(L)' 'MPAYEYACKKCKKEFTVFLSLKELEAKPKIKCPYCQSDNVSKQLSGFFAKTSKKS' A
#
# COMPACT_ATOMS: atom_id res chain seq x y z
N MET A 1 -3.99 -9.09 8.91
CA MET A 1 -2.83 -8.34 8.38
C MET A 1 -3.35 -7.23 7.48
N PRO A 2 -2.96 -5.96 7.70
CA PRO A 2 -3.38 -4.88 6.82
C PRO A 2 -2.74 -5.03 5.44
N ALA A 3 -3.58 -5.15 4.42
CA ALA A 3 -3.16 -5.07 3.03
C ALA A 3 -3.01 -3.59 2.66
N TYR A 4 -1.87 -3.22 2.09
CA TYR A 4 -1.61 -1.88 1.59
C TYR A 4 -1.44 -1.94 0.08
N GLU A 5 -2.26 -1.20 -0.67
CA GLU A 5 -2.05 -1.05 -2.10
C GLU A 5 -0.98 -0.02 -2.40
N TYR A 6 -0.18 -0.32 -3.41
CA TYR A 6 0.83 0.56 -3.98
C TYR A 6 0.65 0.61 -5.48
N ALA A 7 0.78 1.82 -6.04
CA ALA A 7 0.75 2.05 -7.48
C ALA A 7 2.10 2.62 -7.93
N CYS A 8 2.70 2.03 -8.96
CA CYS A 8 3.90 2.58 -9.57
C CYS A 8 3.55 3.70 -10.54
N LYS A 9 4.14 4.89 -10.38
CA LYS A 9 3.92 6.02 -11.29
C LYS A 9 4.60 5.87 -12.64
N LYS A 10 5.64 5.04 -12.76
CA LYS A 10 6.33 4.80 -14.05
C LYS A 10 5.54 3.86 -14.97
N CYS A 11 5.21 2.67 -14.49
CA CYS A 11 4.55 1.64 -15.30
C CYS A 11 3.03 1.61 -15.10
N LYS A 12 2.49 2.45 -14.20
CA LYS A 12 1.06 2.50 -13.82
C LYS A 12 0.48 1.16 -13.36
N LYS A 13 1.33 0.26 -12.88
CA LYS A 13 0.91 -1.03 -12.31
C LYS A 13 0.67 -0.91 -10.83
N GLU A 14 -0.43 -1.52 -10.39
CA GLU A 14 -0.85 -1.62 -9.00
C GLU A 14 -0.40 -2.97 -8.43
N PHE A 15 -0.03 -2.98 -7.15
CA PHE A 15 0.37 -4.17 -6.42
C PHE A 15 0.03 -4.04 -4.95
N THR A 16 -0.34 -5.16 -4.33
CA THR A 16 -0.69 -5.22 -2.92
C THR A 16 0.50 -5.71 -2.11
N VAL A 17 0.83 -5.00 -1.04
CA VAL A 17 1.88 -5.36 -0.11
C VAL A 17 1.27 -5.58 1.27
N PHE A 18 1.51 -6.76 1.82
CA PHE A 18 1.15 -7.07 3.19
C PHE A 18 2.29 -6.58 4.08
N LEU A 19 2.08 -5.46 4.78
CA LEU A 19 3.08 -4.93 5.72
C LEU A 19 2.56 -5.07 7.15
N SER A 20 3.44 -5.47 8.04
CA SER A 20 3.23 -5.41 9.47
C SER A 20 3.49 -3.99 9.98
N LEU A 21 2.91 -3.62 11.13
CA LEU A 21 3.13 -2.30 11.75
C LEU A 21 4.64 -1.99 11.92
N LYS A 22 5.41 -2.99 12.31
CA LYS A 22 6.87 -2.90 12.50
C LYS A 22 7.62 -2.60 11.20
N GLU A 23 7.11 -3.08 10.06
CA GLU A 23 7.69 -2.80 8.75
C GLU A 23 7.34 -1.40 8.27
N LEU A 24 6.13 -0.92 8.55
CA LEU A 24 5.72 0.46 8.25
C LEU A 24 6.57 1.48 9.01
N GLU A 25 6.86 1.20 10.29
CA GLU A 25 7.72 2.01 11.16
C GLU A 25 9.16 2.08 10.64
N ALA A 26 9.65 0.99 10.03
CA ALA A 26 10.97 0.91 9.43
C ALA A 26 11.11 1.65 8.08
N LYS A 27 10.07 2.32 7.57
CA LYS A 27 10.04 2.98 6.24
C LYS A 27 10.64 2.09 5.14
N PRO A 28 9.93 1.01 4.75
CA PRO A 28 10.46 0.08 3.78
C PRO A 28 10.59 0.78 2.43
N LYS A 29 11.74 0.59 1.77
CA LYS A 29 11.99 1.08 0.41
C LYS A 29 11.22 0.21 -0.58
N ILE A 30 9.92 0.46 -0.72
CA ILE A 30 9.08 -0.26 -1.65
C ILE A 30 9.47 0.16 -3.06
N LYS A 31 9.86 -0.81 -3.88
CA LYS A 31 10.17 -0.63 -5.30
C LYS A 31 9.15 -1.42 -6.11
N CYS A 32 8.85 -0.92 -7.30
CA CYS A 32 7.95 -1.65 -8.19
C CYS A 32 8.62 -2.97 -8.65
N PRO A 33 7.98 -4.14 -8.50
CA PRO A 33 8.56 -5.41 -8.95
C PRO A 33 8.67 -5.51 -10.47
N TYR A 34 7.91 -4.70 -11.23
CA TYR A 34 7.89 -4.75 -12.70
C TYR A 34 8.97 -3.89 -13.36
N CYS A 35 9.26 -2.72 -12.81
CA CYS A 35 10.17 -1.75 -13.42
C CYS A 35 11.30 -1.30 -12.49
N GLN A 36 11.38 -1.86 -11.27
CA GLN A 36 12.37 -1.58 -10.23
C GLN A 36 12.51 -0.11 -9.83
N SER A 37 11.54 0.72 -10.22
CA SER A 37 11.53 2.13 -9.87
C SER A 37 11.11 2.33 -8.43
N ASP A 38 11.77 3.27 -7.76
CA ASP A 38 11.43 3.80 -6.44
C ASP A 38 10.20 4.73 -6.47
N ASN A 39 9.75 5.11 -7.68
CA ASN A 39 8.60 5.98 -7.89
C ASN A 39 7.26 5.19 -7.73
N VAL A 40 7.01 4.74 -6.52
CA VAL A 40 5.75 4.11 -6.10
C VAL A 40 5.01 5.02 -5.13
N SER A 41 3.69 4.99 -5.18
CA SER A 41 2.82 5.76 -4.29
C SER A 41 1.89 4.82 -3.58
N LYS A 42 1.77 4.99 -2.26
CA LYS A 42 0.84 4.22 -1.45
C LYS A 42 -0.58 4.62 -1.84
N GLN A 43 -1.34 3.69 -2.38
CA GLN A 43 -2.78 3.84 -2.45
C GLN A 43 -3.29 3.45 -1.06
N LEU A 44 -3.64 4.45 -0.26
CA LEU A 44 -4.51 4.19 0.88
C LEU A 44 -5.83 3.72 0.28
N SER A 45 -5.94 2.41 0.04
CA SER A 45 -7.23 1.76 -0.13
C SER A 45 -7.94 2.03 1.19
N GLY A 46 -8.85 2.99 1.16
CA GLY A 46 -9.58 3.44 2.30
C GLY A 46 -10.33 2.23 2.84
N PHE A 47 -9.75 1.57 3.85
CA PHE A 47 -10.54 0.90 4.85
C PHE A 47 -11.34 2.01 5.54
N PHE A 48 -12.41 2.45 4.86
CA PHE A 48 -13.62 2.86 5.53
C PHE A 48 -13.97 1.64 6.36
N ALA A 49 -13.51 1.65 7.62
CA ALA A 49 -14.21 0.92 8.64
C ALA A 49 -15.67 1.34 8.42
N LYS A 50 -16.47 0.45 7.84
CA LYS A 50 -17.92 0.55 7.99
C LYS A 50 -18.10 0.44 9.49
N THR A 51 -18.04 1.58 10.17
CA THR A 51 -18.76 1.75 11.41
C THR A 51 -20.19 1.62 10.91
N SER A 52 -20.69 0.38 10.90
CA SER A 52 -22.11 0.18 10.86
C SER A 52 -22.57 0.91 12.10
N LYS A 53 -23.05 2.14 11.94
CA LYS A 53 -23.81 2.88 12.94
C LYS A 53 -24.75 1.85 13.55
N LYS A 54 -24.42 1.40 14.77
CA LYS A 54 -25.37 0.65 15.58
C LYS A 54 -26.32 1.71 16.10
N SER A 55 -27.57 1.64 15.61
CA SER A 55 -28.69 2.51 15.94
C SER A 55 -28.93 2.61 17.44
#